data_AF-A0A0V1HN47-F1
#
_entry.id   AF-A0A0V1HN47-F1
#
_cell.length_a   1.000
_cell.length_b   1.000
_cell.length_c   1.000
_cell.angle_alpha   90.00
_cell.angle_beta   90.00
_cell.angle_gamma   90.00
#
_symmetry.space_group_name_H-M   'P 1'
#
loop_
_entity.id
_entity.type
_entity.pdbx_description
1 polymer ?
#
loop_
_entity_poly.entity_id
_entity_poly.type
_entity_poly.pdbx_seq_one_letter_code
_entity_poly.pdbx_strand_id
1 'polypeptide(L)'
;LFNLLQLNMEKKLHKRINEVRAKVRSELSVSEWQSLRLAERFCLDGFLCVDNIERIDGLQCSVEEFVLPYESKSCPVLITNLQCGWAAHEKWTVEKLYRNIAINFSNVEKMMTVIS
;
A
#
# COMPACT_ATOMS: atom_id res chain seq x y z
N LEU A 1 -20.21 28.88 6.60
CA LEU A 1 -20.72 27.84 5.66
C LEU A 1 -19.61 26.87 5.21
N PHE A 2 -18.46 27.35 4.73
CA PHE A 2 -17.31 26.51 4.33
C PHE A 2 -16.80 25.56 5.45
N ASN A 3 -16.58 26.08 6.66
CA ASN A 3 -16.13 25.28 7.82
C ASN A 3 -17.13 24.17 8.23
N LEU A 4 -18.43 24.40 8.07
CA LEU A 4 -19.48 23.42 8.40
C LEU A 4 -19.51 22.26 7.39
N LEU A 5 -19.24 22.53 6.12
CA LEU A 5 -19.17 21.51 5.07
C LEU A 5 -17.92 20.64 5.24
N GLN A 6 -16.77 21.26 5.56
CA GLN A 6 -15.53 20.54 5.82
C GLN A 6 -15.68 19.57 7.02
N LEU A 7 -16.24 20.05 8.13
CA LEU A 7 -16.52 19.23 9.31
C LEU A 7 -17.49 18.08 9.04
N ASN A 8 -18.48 18.28 8.17
CA ASN A 8 -19.45 17.23 7.82
C ASN A 8 -18.81 16.13 6.94
N MET A 9 -17.94 16.52 6.01
CA MET A 9 -17.18 15.56 5.19
C MET A 9 -16.23 14.73 6.05
N GLU A 10 -15.56 15.35 7.02
CA GLU A 10 -14.73 14.64 7.99
C GLU A 10 -15.53 13.62 8.80
N LYS A 11 -16.74 13.97 9.27
CA LYS A 11 -17.59 13.03 10.01
C LYS A 11 -17.99 11.81 9.18
N LYS A 12 -18.39 12.00 7.92
CA LYS A 12 -18.73 10.89 7.01
C LYS A 12 -17.52 9.99 6.76
N LEU A 13 -16.35 10.58 6.54
CA LEU A 13 -15.10 9.84 6.35
C LEU A 13 -14.75 9.02 7.60
N HIS A 14 -14.78 9.61 8.79
CA HIS A 14 -14.49 8.91 10.04
C HIS A 14 -15.45 7.76 10.30
N LYS A 15 -16.76 7.96 10.01
CA LYS A 15 -17.74 6.88 10.11
C LYS A 15 -17.37 5.71 9.19
N ARG A 16 -17.04 6.01 7.92
CA ARG A 16 -16.67 4.98 6.95
C ARG A 16 -15.40 4.22 7.35
N ILE A 17 -14.39 4.94 7.86
CA ILE A 17 -13.16 4.32 8.37
C ILE A 17 -13.47 3.39 9.55
N ASN A 18 -14.31 3.81 10.49
CA ASN A 18 -14.66 3.01 11.66
C ASN A 18 -15.50 1.77 11.31
N GLU A 19 -16.44 1.89 10.36
CA GLU A 19 -17.18 0.73 9.83
C GLU A 19 -16.23 -0.32 9.24
N VAL A 20 -15.24 0.11 8.45
CA VAL A 20 -14.25 -0.78 7.85
C VAL A 20 -13.34 -1.39 8.93
N ARG A 21 -12.89 -0.60 9.91
CA ARG A 21 -12.08 -1.10 11.03
C ARG A 21 -12.80 -2.20 11.81
N ALA A 22 -14.05 -1.96 12.20
CA ALA A 22 -14.85 -2.94 12.92
C ALA A 22 -15.12 -4.22 12.09
N LYS A 23 -15.24 -4.09 10.76
CA LYS A 23 -15.41 -5.24 9.86
C LYS A 23 -14.13 -6.08 9.74
N VAL A 24 -12.96 -5.44 9.64
CA VAL A 24 -11.68 -6.13 9.38
C VAL A 24 -11.06 -6.68 10.66
N ARG A 25 -11.24 -5.99 11.79
CA ARG A 25 -10.73 -6.38 13.12
C ARG A 25 -11.82 -6.17 14.17
N SER A 26 -12.81 -7.06 14.18
CA SER A 26 -13.98 -6.95 15.07
C SER A 26 -13.63 -7.10 16.55
N GLU A 27 -12.47 -7.68 16.86
CA GLU A 27 -11.93 -7.80 18.20
C GLU A 27 -11.33 -6.50 18.75
N LEU A 28 -11.11 -5.49 17.90
CA LEU A 28 -10.54 -4.21 18.29
C LEU A 28 -11.62 -3.11 18.30
N SER A 29 -11.79 -2.45 19.45
CA SER A 29 -12.52 -1.20 19.53
C SER A 29 -11.75 -0.05 18.89
N VAL A 30 -12.44 1.06 18.56
CA VAL A 30 -11.84 2.23 17.89
C VAL A 30 -10.63 2.80 18.67
N SER A 31 -10.67 2.79 20.00
CA SER A 31 -9.58 3.28 20.86
C SER A 31 -8.40 2.32 20.94
N GLU A 32 -8.62 1.02 20.75
CA GLU A 32 -7.57 0.01 20.89
C GLU A 32 -6.57 0.04 19.74
N TRP A 33 -6.96 0.55 18.57
CA TRP A 33 -6.08 0.76 17.40
C TRP A 33 -4.84 1.61 17.72
N GLN A 34 -4.91 2.48 18.72
CA GLN A 34 -3.82 3.38 19.12
C GLN A 34 -3.29 3.12 20.53
N SER A 35 -3.78 2.07 21.20
CA SER A 35 -3.45 1.76 22.60
C SER A 35 -1.95 1.67 22.89
N LEU A 36 -1.20 1.07 21.97
CA LEU A 36 0.25 0.87 22.10
C LEU A 36 1.08 2.12 21.75
N ARG A 37 0.46 3.15 21.16
CA ARG A 37 1.12 4.40 20.71
C ARG A 37 2.38 4.16 19.87
N LEU A 38 2.37 3.14 19.02
CA LEU A 38 3.55 2.77 18.22
C LEU A 38 3.97 3.88 17.26
N ALA A 39 3.04 4.72 16.78
CA ALA A 39 3.40 5.89 15.97
C ALA A 39 4.33 6.88 16.70
N GLU A 40 4.23 6.97 18.03
CA GLU A 40 5.06 7.87 18.85
C GLU A 40 6.27 7.14 19.44
N ARG A 41 6.11 5.85 19.77
CA ARG A 41 7.07 5.08 20.57
C ARG A 41 7.99 4.19 19.75
N PHE A 42 7.59 3.80 18.54
CA PHE A 42 8.35 2.88 17.72
C PHE A 42 9.27 3.66 16.78
N CYS A 43 10.58 3.54 17.00
CA CYS A 43 11.58 4.14 16.13
C CYS A 43 11.89 3.21 14.96
N LEU A 44 11.56 3.65 13.74
CA LEU A 44 11.86 2.91 12.51
C LEU A 44 13.35 2.99 12.15
N ASP A 45 14.05 4.04 12.56
CA ASP A 45 15.48 4.24 12.25
C ASP A 45 16.37 3.20 12.96
N GLY A 46 15.94 2.68 14.11
CA GLY A 46 16.63 1.61 14.82
C GLY A 46 16.50 0.22 14.16
N PHE A 47 15.61 0.10 13.16
CA PHE A 47 15.39 -1.11 12.38
C PHE A 47 16.24 -1.17 11.10
N LEU A 48 17.28 -0.33 11.00
CA LEU A 48 18.37 -0.49 10.04
C LEU A 48 19.13 -1.78 10.36
N CYS A 49 18.47 -2.91 10.10
CA CYS A 49 19.05 -4.23 10.09
C CYS A 49 20.18 -4.19 9.06
N VAL A 50 21.31 -4.82 9.37
CA VAL A 50 22.40 -4.94 8.41
C VAL A 50 21.87 -5.78 7.24
N ASP A 51 21.61 -5.12 6.10
CA ASP A 51 21.25 -5.81 4.87
C ASP A 51 22.42 -6.73 4.49
N ASN A 52 22.17 -8.03 4.51
CA ASN A 52 23.14 -9.08 4.23
C ASN A 52 22.69 -9.98 3.07
N ILE A 53 21.64 -9.61 2.35
CA ILE A 53 21.09 -10.42 1.26
C ILE A 53 21.85 -10.10 -0.03
N GLU A 54 22.29 -11.14 -0.72
CA GLU A 54 22.97 -11.00 -2.00
C GLU A 54 22.06 -10.35 -3.05
N ARG A 55 22.66 -9.53 -3.93
CA ARG A 55 21.98 -8.81 -5.00
C ARG A 55 22.55 -9.18 -6.35
N ILE A 56 21.67 -9.53 -7.29
CA ILE A 56 22.04 -9.85 -8.68
C ILE A 56 21.33 -8.90 -9.65
N ASP A 57 21.98 -8.57 -10.76
CA ASP A 57 21.40 -7.74 -11.82
C ASP A 57 20.53 -8.60 -12.75
N GLY A 58 19.21 -8.36 -12.73
CA GLY A 58 18.25 -9.08 -13.56
C GLY A 58 18.40 -8.81 -15.07
N LEU A 59 19.15 -7.80 -15.49
CA LEU A 59 19.47 -7.56 -16.91
C LEU A 59 20.69 -8.33 -17.39
N GLN A 60 21.54 -8.80 -16.46
CA GLN A 60 22.77 -9.53 -16.77
C GLN A 60 22.67 -11.02 -16.40
N CYS A 61 21.71 -11.39 -15.54
CA CYS A 61 21.49 -12.77 -15.11
C CYS A 61 20.54 -13.50 -16.07
N SER A 62 21.01 -14.60 -16.65
CA SER A 62 20.16 -15.56 -17.36
C SER A 62 19.29 -16.38 -16.39
N VAL A 63 18.31 -17.10 -16.94
CA VAL A 63 17.43 -17.98 -16.15
C VAL A 63 18.24 -19.11 -15.52
N GLU A 64 19.16 -19.72 -16.26
CA GLU A 64 19.99 -20.83 -15.79
C GLU A 64 20.93 -20.40 -14.65
N GLU A 65 21.51 -19.19 -14.77
CA GLU A 65 22.35 -18.57 -13.73
C GLU A 65 21.55 -18.21 -12.47
N PHE A 66 20.23 -18.05 -12.57
CA PHE A 66 19.35 -17.86 -11.43
C PHE A 66 18.91 -19.18 -10.78
N VAL A 67 18.48 -20.15 -11.59
CA VAL A 67 17.85 -21.40 -11.13
C VAL A 67 18.81 -22.25 -10.28
N LEU A 68 20.05 -22.42 -10.75
CA LEU A 68 21.01 -23.33 -10.11
C LEU A 68 21.50 -22.86 -8.73
N PRO A 69 21.93 -21.60 -8.54
CA PRO A 69 22.39 -21.13 -7.23
C PRO A 69 21.26 -20.70 -6.28
N TYR A 70 20.13 -20.20 -6.79
CA TYR A 70 19.09 -19.59 -5.95
C TYR A 70 17.81 -20.42 -5.88
N GLU A 71 17.10 -20.61 -6.99
CA GLU A 71 15.76 -21.23 -6.97
C GLU A 71 15.80 -22.69 -6.51
N SER A 72 16.63 -23.52 -7.15
CA SER A 72 16.72 -24.97 -6.85
C SER A 72 17.20 -25.26 -5.43
N LYS A 73 17.97 -24.34 -4.85
CA LYS A 73 18.48 -24.43 -3.46
C LYS A 73 17.60 -23.72 -2.46
N SER A 74 16.53 -23.04 -2.90
CA SER A 74 15.70 -22.16 -2.07
C SER A 74 16.52 -21.11 -1.32
N CYS A 75 17.59 -20.61 -1.95
CA CYS A 75 18.44 -19.56 -1.38
C CYS A 75 17.85 -18.17 -1.73
N PRO A 76 17.60 -17.29 -0.75
CA PRO A 76 17.06 -15.97 -1.03
C PRO A 76 18.10 -15.08 -1.72
N VAL A 77 17.63 -14.32 -2.72
CA VAL A 77 18.43 -13.33 -3.44
C VAL A 77 17.55 -12.13 -3.83
N LEU A 78 18.12 -10.94 -3.89
CA LEU A 78 17.46 -9.73 -4.35
C LEU A 78 17.82 -9.45 -5.80
N ILE A 79 16.83 -9.49 -6.69
CA ILE A 79 17.05 -9.22 -8.12
C ILE A 79 16.79 -7.73 -8.41
N THR A 80 17.80 -7.02 -8.87
CA THR A 80 17.70 -5.60 -9.26
C THR A 80 17.36 -5.46 -10.75
N ASN A 81 16.97 -4.25 -11.17
CA ASN A 81 16.74 -3.85 -12.57
C ASN A 81 15.63 -4.58 -13.37
N LEU A 82 14.92 -5.55 -12.80
CA LEU A 82 13.79 -6.22 -13.48
C LEU A 82 12.58 -5.30 -13.75
N GLN A 83 12.46 -4.21 -12.99
CA GLN A 83 11.35 -3.26 -13.09
C GLN A 83 11.69 -2.03 -13.94
N CYS A 84 12.89 -1.99 -14.54
CA CYS A 84 13.30 -0.90 -15.41
C CYS A 84 12.26 -0.67 -16.53
N GLY A 85 11.84 0.58 -16.69
CA GLY A 85 10.82 0.97 -17.68
C GLY A 85 9.38 0.67 -17.29
N TRP A 86 9.11 0.13 -16.09
CA TRP A 86 7.73 -0.05 -15.63
C TRP A 86 7.06 1.31 -15.44
N ALA A 87 5.93 1.51 -16.10
CA ALA A 87 5.13 2.73 -15.93
C ALA A 87 4.67 2.96 -14.49
N ALA A 88 4.73 1.93 -13.62
CA ALA A 88 4.46 2.03 -12.20
C ALA A 88 5.34 3.09 -11.50
N HIS A 89 6.60 3.24 -11.90
CA HIS A 89 7.51 4.25 -11.34
C HIS A 89 6.96 5.67 -11.45
N GLU A 90 6.24 5.98 -12.53
CA GLU A 90 5.64 7.29 -12.74
C GLU A 90 4.18 7.35 -12.32
N LYS A 91 3.43 6.25 -12.46
CA LYS A 91 1.96 6.23 -12.31
C LYS A 91 1.51 5.94 -10.88
N TRP A 92 2.29 5.22 -10.09
CA TRP A 92 1.92 4.81 -8.74
C TRP A 92 2.38 5.82 -7.70
N THR A 93 1.93 7.06 -7.86
CA THR A 93 2.06 8.11 -6.83
C THR A 93 0.72 8.31 -6.12
N VAL A 94 0.75 8.76 -4.86
CA VAL A 94 -0.47 8.99 -4.07
C VAL A 94 -1.45 9.91 -4.81
N GLU A 95 -0.95 10.98 -5.43
CA GLU A 95 -1.77 11.94 -6.20
C GLU A 95 -2.44 11.29 -7.42
N LYS A 96 -1.67 10.57 -8.25
CA LYS A 96 -2.19 9.96 -9.48
C LYS A 96 -3.16 8.82 -9.16
N LEU A 97 -2.85 8.02 -8.14
CA LEU A 97 -3.74 6.97 -7.65
C LEU A 97 -5.04 7.56 -7.10
N TYR A 98 -4.96 8.60 -6.27
CA TYR A 98 -6.15 9.26 -5.74
C TYR A 98 -7.04 9.80 -6.86
N ARG A 99 -6.46 10.50 -7.85
CA ARG A 99 -7.20 11.03 -9.01
C ARG A 99 -7.87 9.92 -9.81
N ASN A 100 -7.14 8.87 -10.17
CA ASN A 100 -7.66 7.77 -10.97
C ASN A 100 -8.74 6.97 -10.23
N ILE A 101 -8.52 6.67 -8.96
CA ILE A 101 -9.46 5.92 -8.13
C ILE A 101 -10.73 6.74 -7.88
N ALA A 102 -10.61 8.04 -7.58
CA ALA A 102 -11.77 8.92 -7.40
C ALA A 102 -12.64 9.00 -8.66
N ILE A 103 -12.00 9.08 -9.84
CA ILE A 103 -12.71 9.04 -11.13
C ILE A 103 -13.43 7.70 -11.30
N ASN A 104 -12.75 6.58 -11.04
CA ASN A 104 -13.33 5.25 -11.20
C ASN A 104 -14.53 5.00 -10.27
N PHE A 105 -14.47 5.42 -9.01
CA PHE A 105 -15.62 5.35 -8.10
C PHE A 105 -16.80 6.22 -8.59
N SER A 106 -16.54 7.43 -9.07
CA SER A 106 -17.59 8.30 -9.60
C SER A 106 -18.27 7.73 -10.85
N ASN A 107 -17.53 6.99 -11.67
CA ASN A 107 -18.07 6.34 -12.87
C ASN A 107 -18.90 5.10 -12.50
N VAL A 108 -18.47 4.32 -11.50
CA VAL A 108 -19.23 3.16 -11.00
C VAL A 108 -20.55 3.62 -10.34
N GLU A 109 -20.54 4.69 -9.54
CA GLU A 109 -21.77 5.23 -8.94
C GLU A 109 -22.77 5.75 -9.99
N LYS A 110 -22.28 6.43 -11.03
CA LYS A 110 -23.11 6.85 -12.17
C LYS A 110 -23.69 5.66 -12.93
N MET A 111 -22.90 4.60 -13.13
CA MET A 111 -23.36 3.40 -13.85
C MET A 111 -24.43 2.65 -13.06
N MET A 112 -24.32 2.56 -11.74
CA MET A 112 -25.34 1.94 -10.87
C MET A 112 -26.65 2.73 -10.81
N THR A 113 -26.59 4.06 -10.96
CA THR A 113 -27.79 4.92 -10.95
C THR A 113 -28.56 4.89 -12.27
N VAL A 114 -27.91 4.51 -13.38
CA VAL A 114 -28.55 4.35 -14.70
C VAL A 114 -29.25 2.99 -14.84
N ILE A 115 -28.90 2.02 -13.98
CA ILE A 115 -29.45 0.64 -14.01
C ILE A 115 -30.63 0.47 -13.03
N SER A 116 -30.89 1.45 -12.15
CA SER A 116 -32.04 1.50 -11.23
C SER A 116 -33.19 2.35 -11.78
#